data_AF-A0A7S1RI83-F1
#
_entry.id   AF-A0A7S1RI83-F1
#
_cell.length_a   1.000
_cell.length_b   1.000
_cell.length_c   1.000
_cell.angle_alpha   90.00
_cell.angle_beta   90.00
_cell.angle_gamma   90.00
#
_symmetry.space_group_name_H-M   'P 1'
#
loop_
_entity.id
_entity.type
_entity.pdbx_description
1 polymer ?
#
loop_
_entity_poly.entity_id
_entity_poly.type
_entity_poly.pdbx_seq_one_letter_code
_entity_poly.pdbx_strand_id
1 'polypeptide(L)'
;KCTEKQQQERGKRSIFRAALRIAAPFFVGPTAAKRSVLVATALFLLLLADGFMMMWFSFIQRRYTTALTEKDEEGFYYQMKMVLVLIMIVLPMISFGEFLKGTLCIEWRRHMTQAFLRGYLCDTRAFYTLKGDGGTIDNPDQRITQDVAEFTRGTVDLCTAVLFALITLASGSSILALISPALLGFLF
;
A
#
# COMPACT_ATOMS: atom_id res chain seq x y z
N LYS A 1 -28.32 11.65 -17.46
CA LYS A 1 -27.37 12.32 -16.53
C LYS A 1 -27.49 11.87 -15.06
N CYS A 2 -28.60 12.07 -14.33
CA CYS A 2 -28.70 11.63 -12.92
C CYS A 2 -28.78 10.08 -12.78
N THR A 3 -29.49 9.43 -13.70
CA THR A 3 -29.68 7.97 -13.76
C THR A 3 -28.41 7.21 -14.16
N GLU A 4 -27.59 7.76 -15.05
CA GLU A 4 -26.29 7.19 -15.46
C GLU A 4 -25.26 7.27 -14.32
N LYS A 5 -25.20 8.40 -13.58
CA LYS A 5 -24.33 8.52 -12.40
C LYS A 5 -24.70 7.50 -11.32
N GLN A 6 -25.99 7.24 -11.10
CA GLN A 6 -26.45 6.24 -10.12
C GLN A 6 -26.18 4.79 -10.55
N GLN A 7 -26.29 4.47 -11.84
CA GLN A 7 -25.90 3.16 -12.38
C GLN A 7 -24.40 2.93 -12.30
N GLN A 8 -23.59 3.96 -12.60
CA GLN A 8 -22.14 3.91 -12.47
C GLN A 8 -21.67 3.78 -11.01
N GLU A 9 -22.35 4.44 -10.07
CA GLU A 9 -22.11 4.27 -8.63
C GLU A 9 -22.51 2.88 -8.11
N ARG A 10 -23.66 2.34 -8.55
CA ARG A 10 -24.07 0.97 -8.20
C ARG A 10 -23.09 -0.06 -8.75
N GLY A 11 -22.64 0.11 -9.99
CA GLY A 11 -21.61 -0.72 -10.61
C GLY A 11 -20.30 -0.68 -9.83
N LYS A 12 -19.80 0.50 -9.48
CA LYS A 12 -18.60 0.67 -8.64
C LYS A 12 -18.73 0.00 -7.26
N ARG A 13 -19.86 0.18 -6.56
CA ARG A 13 -20.10 -0.44 -5.25
C ARG A 13 -20.20 -1.97 -5.32
N SER A 14 -20.79 -2.50 -6.41
CA SER A 14 -20.84 -3.94 -6.69
C SER A 14 -19.45 -4.52 -6.92
N ILE A 15 -18.64 -3.89 -7.78
CA ILE A 15 -17.27 -4.30 -8.10
C ILE A 15 -16.39 -4.21 -6.85
N PHE A 16 -16.50 -3.13 -6.07
CA PHE A 16 -15.73 -2.97 -4.83
C PHE A 16 -16.08 -4.03 -3.78
N ARG A 17 -17.37 -4.37 -3.63
CA ARG A 17 -17.80 -5.46 -2.73
C ARG A 17 -17.36 -6.83 -3.25
N ALA A 18 -17.36 -7.04 -4.57
CA ALA A 18 -16.85 -8.27 -5.17
C ALA A 18 -15.33 -8.40 -4.96
N ALA A 19 -14.57 -7.33 -5.21
CA ALA A 19 -13.15 -7.22 -4.92
C ALA A 19 -12.85 -7.49 -3.44
N LEU A 20 -13.62 -6.89 -2.52
CA LEU A 20 -13.48 -7.17 -1.09
C LEU A 20 -13.85 -8.60 -0.72
N ARG A 21 -14.88 -9.18 -1.32
CA ARG A 21 -15.31 -10.57 -1.05
C ARG A 21 -14.26 -11.58 -1.52
N ILE A 22 -13.53 -11.25 -2.58
CA ILE A 22 -12.43 -12.04 -3.14
C ILE A 22 -11.13 -11.81 -2.34
N ALA A 23 -10.87 -10.58 -1.87
CA ALA A 23 -9.70 -10.21 -1.06
C ALA A 23 -9.79 -10.69 0.41
N ALA A 24 -10.97 -10.65 1.02
CA ALA A 24 -11.20 -10.97 2.44
C ALA A 24 -10.75 -12.37 2.88
N PRO A 25 -11.00 -13.47 2.13
CA PRO A 25 -10.59 -14.81 2.58
C PRO A 25 -9.07 -14.99 2.71
N PHE A 26 -8.27 -14.15 2.04
CA PHE A 26 -6.80 -14.15 2.18
C PHE A 26 -6.33 -13.76 3.59
N PHE A 27 -7.08 -12.91 4.30
CA PHE A 27 -6.76 -12.48 5.66
C PHE A 27 -7.40 -13.35 6.75
N VAL A 28 -8.26 -14.34 6.38
CA VAL A 28 -9.08 -15.11 7.35
C VAL A 28 -8.75 -16.62 7.37
N GLY A 29 -8.03 -17.16 6.38
CA GLY A 29 -7.68 -18.59 6.31
C GLY A 29 -6.64 -19.09 7.37
N PRO A 30 -6.77 -20.27 7.96
CA PRO A 30 -6.06 -20.67 9.20
C PRO A 30 -4.52 -20.76 9.15
N THR A 31 -3.91 -20.99 7.97
CA THR A 31 -2.44 -21.13 7.82
C THR A 31 -1.84 -20.15 6.81
N ALA A 32 -2.50 -19.94 5.66
CA ALA A 32 -2.09 -18.93 4.69
C ALA A 32 -2.30 -17.50 5.22
N ALA A 33 -3.32 -17.26 6.07
CA ALA A 33 -3.53 -15.93 6.63
C ALA A 33 -2.50 -15.54 7.69
N LYS A 34 -1.87 -16.49 8.40
CA LYS A 34 -0.89 -16.13 9.44
C LYS A 34 0.34 -15.44 8.85
N ARG A 35 0.88 -15.97 7.74
CA ARG A 35 2.04 -15.36 7.06
C ARG A 35 1.66 -14.05 6.38
N SER A 36 0.51 -13.98 5.71
CA SER A 36 0.08 -12.77 5.03
C SER A 36 -0.27 -11.63 6.00
N VAL A 37 -0.93 -11.95 7.12
CA VAL A 37 -1.19 -10.99 8.20
C VAL A 37 0.13 -10.50 8.79
N LEU A 38 1.09 -11.39 9.05
CA LEU A 38 2.41 -10.98 9.55
C LEU A 38 3.12 -10.03 8.58
N VAL A 39 3.14 -10.34 7.28
CA VAL A 39 3.77 -9.48 6.26
C VAL A 39 3.03 -8.15 6.13
N ALA A 40 1.69 -8.15 6.18
CA ALA A 40 0.88 -6.94 6.13
C ALA A 40 1.08 -6.06 7.37
N THR A 41 1.15 -6.66 8.56
CA THR A 41 1.48 -5.95 9.81
C THR A 41 2.89 -5.39 9.78
N ALA A 42 3.87 -6.17 9.30
CA ALA A 42 5.25 -5.69 9.14
C ALA A 42 5.32 -4.51 8.16
N LEU A 43 4.61 -4.58 7.03
CA LEU A 43 4.53 -3.48 6.06
C LEU A 43 3.88 -2.24 6.68
N PHE A 44 2.80 -2.41 7.46
CA PHE A 44 2.15 -1.30 8.16
C PHE A 44 3.07 -0.64 9.19
N LEU A 45 3.79 -1.42 10.00
CA LEU A 45 4.78 -0.90 10.94
C LEU A 45 5.92 -0.17 10.23
N LEU A 46 6.35 -0.67 9.07
CA LEU A 46 7.36 -0.01 8.26
C LEU A 46 6.86 1.35 7.73
N LEU A 47 5.61 1.44 7.29
CA LEU A 47 5.01 2.71 6.88
C LEU A 47 4.92 3.72 8.03
N LEU A 48 4.60 3.26 9.25
CA LEU A 48 4.62 4.13 10.43
C LEU A 48 6.03 4.63 10.75
N ALA A 49 7.02 3.73 10.67
CA ALA A 49 8.42 4.11 10.84
C ALA A 49 8.85 5.14 9.77
N ASP A 50 8.30 5.05 8.55
CA ASP A 50 8.63 5.98 7.47
C ASP A 50 8.14 7.40 7.79
N GLY A 51 6.91 7.52 8.29
CA GLY A 51 6.37 8.78 8.81
C GLY A 51 7.23 9.36 9.95
N PHE A 52 7.71 8.52 10.85
CA PHE A 52 8.63 8.94 11.92
C PHE A 52 9.98 9.43 11.36
N MET A 53 10.55 8.74 10.37
CA MET A 53 11.78 9.18 9.69
C MET A 53 11.59 10.52 8.99
N MET A 54 10.43 10.73 8.34
CA MET A 54 10.07 12.00 7.70
C MET A 54 10.03 13.15 8.72
N MET A 55 9.46 12.90 9.90
CA MET A 55 9.45 13.86 11.01
C MET A 55 10.86 14.14 11.53
N TRP A 56 11.67 13.10 11.74
CA TRP A 56 13.05 13.27 12.20
C TRP A 56 13.89 14.07 11.19
N PHE A 57 13.78 13.77 9.90
CA PHE A 57 14.43 14.52 8.82
C PHE A 57 14.06 16.01 8.86
N SER A 58 12.77 16.31 9.08
CA SER A 58 12.29 17.69 9.19
C SER A 58 12.93 18.47 10.35
N PHE A 59 13.19 17.82 11.48
CA PHE A 59 13.93 18.44 12.59
C PHE A 59 15.40 18.65 12.30
N ILE A 60 16.06 17.69 11.63
CA ILE A 60 17.45 17.85 11.21
C ILE A 60 17.55 19.05 10.26
N GLN A 61 16.61 19.16 9.30
CA GLN A 61 16.55 20.28 8.38
C GLN A 61 16.34 21.62 9.10
N ARG A 62 15.48 21.67 10.12
CA ARG A 62 15.32 22.87 10.96
C ARG A 62 16.64 23.27 11.64
N ARG A 63 17.30 22.32 12.31
CA ARG A 63 18.58 22.56 13.02
C ARG A 63 19.70 22.95 12.08
N TYR A 64 19.73 22.33 10.89
CA TYR A 64 20.66 22.67 9.82
C TYR A 64 20.51 24.13 9.38
N THR A 65 19.27 24.59 9.15
CA THR A 65 19.00 25.99 8.78
C THR A 65 19.34 26.96 9.92
N THR A 66 19.06 26.60 11.17
CA THR A 66 19.46 27.41 12.33
C THR A 66 20.98 27.55 12.43
N ALA A 67 21.74 26.45 12.32
CA ALA A 67 23.21 26.49 12.38
C ALA A 67 23.82 27.37 11.28
N LEU A 68 23.27 27.32 10.06
CA LEU A 68 23.69 28.22 8.97
C LEU A 68 23.39 29.70 9.25
N THR A 69 22.26 29.98 9.89
CA THR A 69 21.83 31.35 10.20
C THR A 69 22.67 31.95 11.32
N GLU A 70 22.96 31.15 12.35
CA GLU A 70 23.75 31.53 13.51
C GLU A 70 25.27 31.44 13.24
N LYS A 71 25.67 30.94 12.06
CA LYS A 71 27.07 30.68 11.68
C LYS A 71 27.79 29.75 12.66
N ASP A 72 27.06 28.78 13.21
CA ASP A 72 27.61 27.74 14.08
C ASP A 72 28.21 26.60 13.23
N GLU A 73 29.53 26.61 13.11
CA GLU A 73 30.28 25.62 12.34
C GLU A 73 30.19 24.21 12.96
N GLU A 74 30.30 24.09 14.28
CA GLU A 74 30.26 22.79 14.96
C GLU A 74 28.88 22.15 14.83
N GLY A 75 27.82 22.94 15.04
CA GLY A 75 26.44 22.52 14.83
C GLY A 75 26.17 22.07 13.40
N PHE A 76 26.72 22.77 12.40
CA PHE A 76 26.59 22.40 10.99
C PHE A 76 27.18 21.01 10.70
N TYR A 77 28.44 20.76 11.08
CA TYR A 77 29.07 19.45 10.83
C TYR A 77 28.38 18.32 11.60
N TYR A 78 27.84 18.60 12.79
CA TYR A 78 27.03 17.63 13.53
C TYR A 78 25.74 17.26 12.78
N GLN A 79 24.97 18.25 12.30
CA GLN A 79 23.75 17.94 11.53
C GLN A 79 24.06 17.23 10.22
N MET A 80 25.18 17.55 9.56
CA MET A 80 25.60 16.86 8.33
C MET A 80 25.88 15.37 8.57
N LYS A 81 26.52 15.02 9.70
CA LYS A 81 26.69 13.61 10.11
C LYS A 81 25.35 12.93 10.39
N MET A 82 24.39 13.63 11.01
CA MET A 82 23.05 13.08 11.27
C MET A 82 22.29 12.76 9.99
N VAL A 83 22.43 13.57 8.93
CA VAL A 83 21.87 13.27 7.60
C VAL A 83 22.47 11.99 7.02
N LEU A 84 23.79 11.78 7.15
CA LEU A 84 24.43 10.55 6.69
C LEU A 84 23.91 9.32 7.44
N VAL A 85 23.75 9.42 8.77
CA VAL A 85 23.15 8.35 9.59
C VAL A 85 21.71 8.06 9.15
N LEU A 86 20.92 9.11 8.87
CA LEU A 86 19.56 8.95 8.38
C LEU A 86 19.52 8.20 7.05
N ILE A 87 20.37 8.57 6.08
CA ILE A 87 20.45 7.90 4.77
C ILE A 87 20.78 6.41 4.94
N MET A 88 21.74 6.10 5.83
CA MET A 88 22.13 4.71 6.12
C MET A 88 20.98 3.85 6.65
N ILE A 89 19.97 4.45 7.28
CA ILE A 89 18.79 3.76 7.81
C ILE A 89 17.64 3.75 6.77
N VAL A 90 17.42 4.85 6.07
CA VAL A 90 16.29 4.99 5.12
C VAL A 90 16.48 4.09 3.89
N LEU A 91 17.69 3.96 3.35
CA LEU A 91 17.94 3.11 2.18
C LEU A 91 17.57 1.62 2.38
N PRO A 92 18.05 0.93 3.44
CA PRO A 92 17.65 -0.45 3.68
C PRO A 92 16.16 -0.56 4.03
N MET A 93 15.59 0.47 4.67
CA MET A 93 14.17 0.52 5.00
C MET A 93 13.29 0.55 3.74
N ILE A 94 13.61 1.40 2.75
CA ILE A 94 12.92 1.43 1.45
C ILE A 94 13.02 0.06 0.76
N SER A 95 14.22 -0.50 0.70
CA SER A 95 14.48 -1.80 0.07
C SER A 95 13.68 -2.93 0.74
N PHE A 96 13.62 -2.92 2.07
CA PHE A 96 12.85 -3.89 2.85
C PHE A 96 11.33 -3.72 2.64
N GLY A 97 10.86 -2.49 2.46
CA GLY A 97 9.46 -2.21 2.12
C GLY A 97 9.04 -2.80 0.79
N GLU A 98 9.87 -2.62 -0.24
CA GLU A 98 9.62 -3.23 -1.56
C GLU A 98 9.64 -4.76 -1.49
N PHE A 99 10.54 -5.35 -0.68
CA PHE A 99 10.57 -6.78 -0.43
C PHE A 99 9.28 -7.30 0.24
N LEU A 100 8.78 -6.60 1.27
CA LEU A 100 7.54 -6.97 1.96
C LEU A 100 6.32 -6.84 1.04
N LYS A 101 6.21 -5.76 0.27
CA LYS A 101 5.16 -5.59 -0.75
C LYS A 101 5.18 -6.74 -1.76
N GLY A 102 6.36 -7.06 -2.30
CA GLY A 102 6.53 -8.16 -3.26
C GLY A 102 6.11 -9.51 -2.67
N THR A 103 6.50 -9.78 -1.43
CA THR A 103 6.12 -11.00 -0.71
C THR A 103 4.60 -11.09 -0.52
N LEU A 104 3.96 -9.98 -0.12
CA LEU A 104 2.51 -9.91 0.03
C LEU A 104 1.78 -10.17 -1.30
N CYS A 105 2.25 -9.56 -2.39
CA CYS A 105 1.71 -9.77 -3.74
C CYS A 105 1.81 -11.23 -4.18
N ILE A 106 2.96 -11.88 -3.96
CA ILE A 106 3.17 -13.28 -4.35
C ILE A 106 2.24 -14.21 -3.56
N GLU A 107 2.17 -14.04 -2.24
CA GLU A 107 1.31 -14.85 -1.38
C GLU A 107 -0.17 -14.68 -1.71
N TRP A 108 -0.60 -13.43 -1.97
CA TRP A 108 -1.97 -13.14 -2.34
C TRP A 108 -2.32 -13.72 -3.71
N ARG A 109 -1.44 -13.55 -4.71
CA ARG A 109 -1.60 -14.16 -6.03
C ARG A 109 -1.72 -15.68 -5.92
N ARG A 110 -0.85 -16.33 -5.12
CA ARG A 110 -0.89 -17.79 -4.90
C ARG A 110 -2.25 -18.24 -4.36
N HIS A 111 -2.80 -17.52 -3.39
CA HIS A 111 -4.10 -17.86 -2.81
C HIS A 111 -5.25 -17.66 -3.82
N MET A 112 -5.23 -16.57 -4.56
CA MET A 112 -6.23 -16.25 -5.58
C MET A 112 -6.22 -17.26 -6.72
N THR A 113 -5.05 -17.55 -7.30
CA THR A 113 -4.93 -18.54 -8.36
C THR A 113 -5.42 -19.92 -7.90
N GLN A 114 -5.10 -20.34 -6.68
CA GLN A 114 -5.60 -21.61 -6.13
C GLN A 114 -7.13 -21.62 -5.97
N ALA A 115 -7.73 -20.53 -5.51
CA ALA A 115 -9.18 -20.41 -5.37
C ALA A 115 -9.89 -20.46 -6.73
N PHE A 116 -9.40 -19.71 -7.72
CA PHE A 116 -9.96 -19.71 -9.08
C PHE A 116 -9.76 -21.06 -9.78
N LEU A 117 -8.59 -21.66 -9.66
CA LEU A 117 -8.29 -22.96 -10.27
C LEU A 117 -9.16 -24.08 -9.67
N ARG A 118 -9.38 -24.04 -8.35
CA ARG A 118 -10.29 -25.01 -7.69
C ARG A 118 -11.73 -24.85 -8.17
N GLY A 119 -12.22 -23.62 -8.32
CA GLY A 119 -13.55 -23.38 -8.89
C GLY A 119 -13.66 -23.81 -10.35
N TYR A 120 -12.62 -23.57 -11.15
CA TYR A 120 -12.58 -23.91 -12.57
C TYR A 120 -12.51 -25.42 -12.83
N LEU A 121 -11.76 -26.18 -12.03
CA LEU A 121 -11.53 -27.61 -12.24
C LEU A 121 -12.46 -28.53 -11.43
N CYS A 122 -12.91 -28.13 -10.22
CA CYS A 122 -13.81 -28.98 -9.43
C CYS A 122 -15.28 -28.88 -9.87
N ASP A 123 -15.68 -27.77 -10.51
CA ASP A 123 -17.04 -27.63 -11.04
C ASP A 123 -17.04 -28.03 -12.51
N THR A 124 -17.33 -29.31 -12.78
CA THR A 124 -17.31 -29.89 -14.14
C THR A 124 -18.20 -29.09 -15.10
N ARG A 125 -19.27 -28.46 -14.60
CA ARG A 125 -20.13 -27.60 -15.42
C ARG A 125 -19.43 -26.32 -15.85
N ALA A 126 -18.68 -25.66 -14.98
CA ALA A 126 -18.01 -24.40 -15.31
C ALA A 126 -16.99 -24.59 -16.46
N PHE A 127 -16.18 -25.66 -16.41
CA PHE A 127 -15.22 -25.96 -17.46
C PHE A 127 -15.89 -26.17 -18.83
N TYR A 128 -16.97 -26.97 -18.88
CA TYR A 128 -17.65 -27.28 -20.15
C TYR A 128 -18.55 -26.15 -20.64
N THR A 129 -19.21 -25.39 -19.75
CA THR A 129 -20.04 -24.24 -20.12
C THR A 129 -19.18 -23.12 -20.71
N LEU A 130 -18.04 -22.79 -20.09
CA LEU A 130 -17.12 -21.77 -20.64
C LEU A 130 -16.52 -22.16 -22.01
N LYS A 131 -16.30 -23.46 -22.25
CA LYS A 131 -15.78 -23.96 -23.52
C LYS A 131 -16.88 -24.17 -24.58
N GLY A 132 -18.12 -24.39 -24.14
CA GLY A 132 -19.29 -24.69 -24.97
C GLY A 132 -20.10 -23.45 -25.42
N ASP A 133 -20.13 -22.37 -24.62
CA ASP A 133 -20.91 -21.15 -24.89
C ASP A 133 -20.25 -20.18 -25.91
N GLY A 134 -19.47 -20.69 -26.86
CA GLY A 134 -19.07 -19.91 -28.03
C GLY A 134 -18.18 -18.69 -27.75
N GLY A 135 -17.33 -18.72 -26.71
CA GLY A 135 -16.23 -17.76 -26.58
C GLY A 135 -16.55 -16.42 -25.91
N THR A 136 -17.48 -16.38 -24.95
CA THR A 136 -17.71 -15.15 -24.15
C THR A 136 -16.48 -14.71 -23.34
N ILE A 137 -15.57 -15.64 -23.02
CA ILE A 137 -14.27 -15.37 -22.38
C ILE A 137 -13.20 -16.15 -23.14
N ASP A 138 -12.41 -15.46 -23.95
CA ASP A 138 -11.25 -16.03 -24.63
C ASP A 138 -10.09 -16.23 -23.64
N ASN A 139 -9.45 -17.40 -23.70
CA ASN A 139 -8.32 -17.82 -22.87
C ASN A 139 -8.50 -17.59 -21.33
N PRO A 140 -9.44 -18.32 -20.69
CA PRO A 140 -9.78 -18.12 -19.27
C PRO A 140 -8.62 -18.41 -18.31
N ASP A 141 -7.71 -19.29 -18.68
CA ASP A 141 -6.45 -19.59 -17.97
C ASP A 141 -5.49 -18.39 -17.96
N GLN A 142 -5.36 -17.73 -19.12
CA GLN A 142 -4.55 -16.52 -19.24
C GLN A 142 -5.17 -15.40 -18.41
N ARG A 143 -6.49 -15.21 -18.46
CA ARG A 143 -7.20 -14.24 -17.62
C ARG A 143 -7.05 -14.51 -16.12
N ILE A 144 -7.20 -15.77 -15.68
CA ILE A 144 -6.99 -16.13 -14.27
C ILE A 144 -5.55 -15.82 -13.82
N THR A 145 -4.56 -15.95 -14.70
CA THR A 145 -3.16 -15.74 -14.31
C THR A 145 -2.75 -14.26 -14.38
N GLN A 146 -3.07 -13.58 -15.49
CA GLN A 146 -2.69 -12.19 -15.74
C GLN A 146 -3.53 -11.21 -14.92
N ASP A 147 -4.86 -11.33 -14.99
CA ASP A 147 -5.76 -10.38 -14.32
C ASP A 147 -5.59 -10.46 -12.80
N VAL A 148 -5.38 -11.66 -12.24
CA VAL A 148 -5.13 -11.82 -10.79
C VAL A 148 -3.81 -11.18 -10.39
N ALA A 149 -2.76 -11.28 -11.21
CA ALA A 149 -1.47 -10.66 -10.93
C ALA A 149 -1.55 -9.13 -10.98
N GLU A 150 -2.22 -8.58 -11.99
CA GLU A 150 -2.45 -7.13 -12.12
C GLU A 150 -3.34 -6.61 -11.00
N PHE A 151 -4.42 -7.32 -10.67
CA PHE A 151 -5.34 -6.95 -9.59
C PHE A 151 -4.64 -6.95 -8.23
N THR A 152 -3.87 -7.99 -7.90
CA THR A 152 -3.17 -8.06 -6.60
C THR A 152 -2.10 -7.00 -6.48
N ARG A 153 -1.25 -6.81 -7.51
CA ARG A 153 -0.23 -5.76 -7.50
C ARG A 153 -0.86 -4.37 -7.40
N GLY A 154 -1.81 -4.06 -8.28
CA GLY A 154 -2.48 -2.75 -8.30
C GLY A 154 -3.20 -2.44 -6.99
N THR A 155 -3.81 -3.44 -6.35
CA THR A 155 -4.48 -3.25 -5.06
C THR A 155 -3.48 -3.01 -3.93
N VAL A 156 -2.39 -3.78 -3.86
CA VAL A 156 -1.33 -3.59 -2.85
C VAL A 156 -0.67 -2.23 -3.00
N ASP A 157 -0.35 -1.83 -4.23
CA ASP A 157 0.27 -0.53 -4.52
C ASP A 157 -0.67 0.62 -4.15
N LEU A 158 -1.94 0.54 -4.54
CA LEU A 158 -2.95 1.55 -4.19
C LEU A 158 -3.14 1.66 -2.68
N CYS A 159 -3.32 0.53 -1.98
CA CYS A 159 -3.49 0.51 -0.54
C CYS A 159 -2.27 1.11 0.17
N THR A 160 -1.07 0.72 -0.26
CA THR A 160 0.17 1.24 0.33
C THR A 160 0.34 2.72 0.06
N ALA A 161 0.07 3.19 -1.16
CA ALA A 161 0.15 4.60 -1.51
C ALA A 161 -0.84 5.46 -0.72
N VAL A 162 -2.08 4.99 -0.54
CA VAL A 162 -3.10 5.69 0.27
C VAL A 162 -2.67 5.74 1.73
N LEU A 163 -2.22 4.63 2.31
CA LEU A 163 -1.74 4.59 3.70
C LEU A 163 -0.54 5.51 3.90
N PHE A 164 0.42 5.47 2.97
CA PHE A 164 1.59 6.33 2.99
C PHE A 164 1.21 7.82 2.91
N ALA A 165 0.27 8.17 2.03
CA ALA A 165 -0.24 9.53 1.91
C ALA A 165 -0.91 10.00 3.22
N LEU A 166 -1.72 9.15 3.85
CA LEU A 166 -2.36 9.47 5.13
C LEU A 166 -1.34 9.69 6.26
N ILE A 167 -0.32 8.83 6.35
CA ILE A 167 0.75 8.95 7.34
C ILE A 167 1.57 10.22 7.10
N THR A 168 1.89 10.52 5.83
CA THR A 168 2.63 11.73 5.45
C THR A 168 1.83 12.99 5.78
N LEU A 169 0.53 12.99 5.48
CA LEU A 169 -0.37 14.09 5.85
C LEU A 169 -0.41 14.27 7.37
N ALA A 170 -0.61 13.20 8.14
CA ALA A 170 -0.64 13.25 9.60
C ALA A 170 0.69 13.75 10.20
N SER A 171 1.81 13.27 9.65
CA SER A 171 3.16 13.67 10.07
C SER A 171 3.42 15.14 9.74
N GLY A 172 3.10 15.57 8.53
CA GLY A 172 3.20 16.98 8.11
C GLY A 172 2.34 17.90 8.98
N SER A 173 1.08 17.54 9.21
CA SER A 173 0.18 18.28 10.10
C SER A 173 0.73 18.38 11.52
N SER A 174 1.34 17.30 12.04
CA SER A 174 1.94 17.27 13.38
C SER A 174 3.17 18.18 13.50
N ILE A 175 4.03 18.24 12.48
CA ILE A 175 5.18 19.15 12.43
C ILE A 175 4.71 20.61 12.43
N LEU A 176 3.69 20.93 11.64
CA LEU A 176 3.10 22.28 11.61
C LEU A 176 2.53 22.67 12.97
N ALA A 177 1.78 21.75 13.62
CA ALA A 177 1.23 21.98 14.95
C ALA A 177 2.31 22.31 16.00
N LEU A 178 3.46 21.66 15.90
CA LEU A 178 4.56 21.86 16.84
C LEU A 178 5.27 23.21 16.65
N ILE A 179 5.31 23.74 15.43
CA ILE A 179 6.00 25.01 15.14
C ILE A 179 5.06 26.20 15.35
N SER A 180 3.80 26.12 14.91
CA SER A 180 2.83 27.21 15.09
C SER A 180 1.39 26.68 15.12
N PRO A 181 0.76 26.57 16.30
CA PRO A 181 -0.66 26.23 16.40
C PRO A 181 -1.57 27.30 15.78
N ALA A 182 -1.08 28.52 15.59
CA ALA A 182 -1.85 29.64 15.01
C ALA A 182 -2.08 29.52 13.49
N LEU A 183 -1.22 28.81 12.75
CA LEU A 183 -1.40 28.63 11.30
C LEU A 183 -2.38 27.50 10.95
N LEU A 184 -2.56 26.51 11.83
CA LEU A 184 -3.53 25.42 11.63
C LEU A 184 -4.97 25.93 11.65
N GLY A 185 -5.25 26.95 12.46
CA GLY A 185 -6.58 27.58 12.51
C GLY A 185 -6.90 28.51 11.33
N PHE A 186 -5.95 28.79 10.43
CA PHE A 186 -6.21 29.58 9.22
C PHE A 186 -6.48 28.69 7.99
N LEU A 187 -6.14 27.40 8.05
CA LEU A 187 -6.26 26.45 6.94
C LEU A 187 -7.53 25.56 7.03
N PHE A 188 -8.23 25.59 8.15
CA PHE A 188 -9.56 25.02 8.39
C PHE A 188 -10.55 26.12 8.71
#